data_AF-A0A1Z4LMP0-F1
#
_entry.id   AF-A0A1Z4LMP0-F1
#
_cell.length_a   1.000
_cell.length_b   1.000
_cell.length_c   1.000
_cell.angle_alpha   90.00
_cell.angle_beta   90.00
_cell.angle_gamma   90.00
#
_symmetry.space_group_name_H-M   'P 1'
#
loop_
_entity.id
_entity.type
_entity.pdbx_description
1 polymer ?
#
loop_
_entity_poly.entity_id
_entity_poly.type
_entity_poly.pdbx_seq_one_letter_code
_entity_poly.pdbx_strand_id
1 'polypeptide(L)'
;MTDQPSAATPMNAAAIPMNRVTASTPINTTPKLTNTGGGGSKNILSVDLGRTSTKTTVSREPSSVIFVSSNVKQMTMEQVRGGVFEARATDPLMDLWMEYQGNGYAVGQLAADFGADLGVGQSKVEAALVKVLACAGYFKLKDDISVILGLPYLSQEQFEKEKAQLISQVTGPHVMNFRGEPVEVNVTKVWVMPEGYGSLLWCESQPKKAPGAADFTKVSAAIVDIGHQTTDCLMVDNFRFARGASRSEDFGMSKFYELVAAEIEGADSQSLSLIAAVNKPKGERFYRPRGSSKPTNLDDFLPNLIEMFSREICTRVLEWLPERVTDVILTGGGGEFFWEDVQRLLKEAKINAHLAAPSRQANALGQYIYGEAQLSASRSSRS
;
A
#
# COMPACT_ATOMS: atom_id res chain seq x y z
N MET A 1 28.36 -21.80 67.98
CA MET A 1 27.09 -21.06 67.90
C MET A 1 27.44 -19.64 67.51
N THR A 2 27.18 -19.11 66.31
CA THR A 2 26.31 -19.54 65.20
C THR A 2 26.80 -18.87 63.93
N ASP A 3 26.56 -19.55 62.82
CA ASP A 3 27.01 -19.27 61.46
C ASP A 3 26.47 -18.00 60.81
N GLN A 4 27.22 -17.58 59.78
CA GLN A 4 26.93 -16.61 58.72
C GLN A 4 25.60 -16.92 57.98
N PRO A 5 25.00 -15.98 57.20
CA PRO A 5 25.59 -15.61 55.90
C PRO A 5 25.43 -14.15 55.43
N SER A 6 26.39 -13.79 54.58
CA SER A 6 26.40 -12.65 53.66
C SER A 6 25.30 -12.77 52.60
N ALA A 7 24.59 -11.67 52.31
CA ALA A 7 23.57 -11.60 51.27
C ALA A 7 23.77 -10.40 50.32
N ALA A 8 24.08 -10.78 49.07
CA ALA A 8 23.81 -10.19 47.76
C ALA A 8 23.35 -8.72 47.60
N THR A 9 24.03 -8.06 46.65
CA THR A 9 23.63 -6.92 45.80
C THR A 9 22.15 -6.85 45.46
N PRO A 10 21.51 -5.67 45.50
CA PRO A 10 20.21 -5.47 44.87
C PRO A 10 20.38 -5.25 43.36
N MET A 11 19.91 -6.24 42.60
CA MET A 11 19.66 -6.17 41.16
C MET A 11 18.60 -5.11 40.83
N ASN A 12 18.79 -4.51 39.65
CA ASN A 12 17.81 -3.74 38.88
C ASN A 12 16.38 -4.27 39.05
N ALA A 13 15.52 -3.45 39.65
CA ALA A 13 14.08 -3.65 39.67
C ALA A 13 13.39 -2.52 38.90
N ALA A 14 12.38 -2.93 38.13
CA ALA A 14 11.34 -2.12 37.50
C ALA A 14 11.63 -1.50 36.11
N ALA A 15 11.86 -2.35 35.11
CA ALA A 15 11.26 -2.09 33.79
C ALA A 15 9.77 -2.43 33.88
N ILE A 16 8.95 -1.41 34.15
CA ILE A 16 7.49 -1.52 34.14
C ILE A 16 7.05 -1.75 32.69
N PRO A 17 6.28 -2.82 32.37
CA PRO A 17 5.78 -3.02 31.02
C PRO A 17 4.70 -1.97 30.75
N MET A 18 5.01 -0.97 29.92
CA MET A 18 4.01 -0.03 29.43
C MET A 18 3.05 -0.74 28.47
N ASN A 19 1.77 -0.72 28.85
CA ASN A 19 0.55 -0.81 28.05
C ASN A 19 0.53 -1.77 26.85
N ARG A 20 -0.17 -2.89 27.07
CA ARG A 20 -0.91 -3.63 26.04
C ARG A 20 -1.89 -2.68 25.33
N VAL A 21 -1.50 -2.18 24.16
CA VAL A 21 -2.48 -1.73 23.16
C VAL A 21 -2.95 -3.01 22.47
N THR A 22 -4.23 -3.34 22.60
CA THR A 22 -4.86 -4.43 21.84
C THR A 22 -4.64 -4.17 20.36
N ALA A 23 -3.98 -5.13 19.69
CA ALA A 23 -3.74 -5.12 18.25
C ALA A 23 -5.03 -4.75 17.50
N SER A 24 -4.91 -3.77 16.60
CA SER A 24 -5.96 -3.46 15.63
C SER A 24 -6.31 -4.70 14.82
N THR A 25 -7.59 -4.84 14.49
CA THR A 25 -8.17 -5.88 13.63
C THR A 25 -7.24 -6.17 12.43
N PRO A 26 -6.83 -7.44 12.19
CA PRO A 26 -5.84 -7.73 11.16
C PRO A 26 -6.45 -7.47 9.76
N ILE A 27 -5.85 -6.54 9.02
CA ILE A 27 -6.16 -6.26 7.61
C ILE A 27 -5.77 -7.46 6.72
N ASN A 28 -4.81 -8.26 7.19
CA ASN A 28 -4.30 -9.42 6.48
C ASN A 28 -4.94 -10.69 7.06
N THR A 29 -5.55 -11.51 6.21
CA THR A 29 -5.83 -12.91 6.57
C THR A 29 -4.54 -13.71 6.41
N THR A 30 -4.24 -14.62 7.33
CA THR A 30 -3.01 -15.44 7.26
C THR A 30 -3.00 -16.22 5.94
N PRO A 31 -2.09 -15.94 4.99
CA PRO A 31 -2.08 -16.66 3.73
C PRO A 31 -1.65 -18.10 3.99
N LYS A 32 -2.37 -19.07 3.44
CA LYS A 32 -1.75 -20.37 3.19
C LYS A 32 -0.69 -20.15 2.12
N LEU A 33 0.58 -20.15 2.52
CA LEU A 33 1.70 -20.33 1.61
C LEU A 33 1.47 -21.66 0.89
N THR A 34 0.91 -21.59 -0.31
CA THR A 34 0.78 -22.77 -1.16
C THR A 34 2.18 -23.14 -1.61
N ASN A 35 2.64 -24.32 -1.18
CA ASN A 35 3.80 -24.97 -1.79
C ASN A 35 3.51 -25.12 -3.29
N THR A 36 4.07 -24.25 -4.11
CA THR A 36 4.11 -24.41 -5.57
C THR A 36 5.18 -25.45 -5.91
N GLY A 37 4.90 -26.71 -5.56
CA GLY A 37 5.64 -27.84 -6.08
C GLY A 37 5.35 -28.03 -7.56
N GLY A 38 6.40 -27.98 -8.38
CA GLY A 38 6.46 -28.61 -9.72
C GLY A 38 5.75 -27.87 -10.85
N GLY A 39 6.42 -26.88 -11.45
CA GLY A 39 6.05 -26.28 -12.73
C GLY A 39 6.55 -24.85 -12.83
N GLY A 40 7.70 -24.64 -13.51
CA GLY A 40 8.46 -23.38 -13.60
C GLY A 40 7.73 -22.14 -13.11
N SER A 41 7.83 -21.88 -11.79
CA SER A 41 7.07 -20.81 -11.14
C SER A 41 7.52 -19.48 -11.74
N LYS A 42 6.55 -18.69 -12.21
CA LYS A 42 6.83 -17.30 -12.58
C LYS A 42 7.10 -16.56 -11.27
N ASN A 43 8.36 -16.28 -10.97
CA ASN A 43 8.74 -15.50 -9.79
C ASN A 43 8.46 -14.01 -10.04
N ILE A 44 7.18 -13.64 -10.05
CA ILE A 44 6.71 -12.26 -10.22
C ILE A 44 6.37 -11.70 -8.85
N LEU A 45 6.89 -10.52 -8.54
CA LEU A 45 6.55 -9.73 -7.38
C LEU A 45 5.88 -8.43 -7.83
N SER A 46 4.61 -8.26 -7.47
CA SER A 46 3.90 -6.99 -7.62
C SER A 46 4.05 -6.17 -6.34
N VAL A 47 4.44 -4.89 -6.45
CA VAL A 47 4.59 -3.98 -5.31
C VAL A 47 4.01 -2.59 -5.65
N ASP A 48 2.83 -2.31 -5.10
CA ASP A 48 2.21 -0.99 -5.10
C ASP A 48 2.73 -0.17 -3.92
N LEU A 49 3.50 0.87 -4.20
CA LEU A 49 4.23 1.71 -3.23
C LEU A 49 3.33 2.78 -2.57
N GLY A 50 2.11 2.41 -2.19
CA GLY A 50 1.14 3.31 -1.57
C GLY A 50 1.65 3.97 -0.28
N ARG A 51 1.18 5.18 0.04
CA ARG A 51 1.73 5.99 1.15
C ARG A 51 1.33 5.50 2.55
N THR A 52 0.11 4.99 2.75
CA THR A 52 -0.27 4.33 4.03
C THR A 52 0.25 2.91 4.11
N SER A 53 0.12 2.17 3.01
CA SER A 53 0.51 0.77 2.94
C SER A 53 1.08 0.46 1.57
N THR A 54 2.19 -0.26 1.60
CA THR A 54 2.73 -0.99 0.46
C THR A 54 1.90 -2.24 0.28
N LYS A 55 1.34 -2.43 -0.91
CA LYS A 55 0.48 -3.58 -1.22
C LYS A 55 1.23 -4.49 -2.16
N THR A 56 1.32 -5.76 -1.82
CA THR A 56 2.17 -6.69 -2.57
C THR A 56 1.54 -8.05 -2.73
N THR A 57 1.81 -8.70 -3.86
CA THR A 57 1.32 -10.05 -4.15
C THR A 57 2.26 -10.78 -5.11
N VAL A 58 2.21 -12.11 -5.03
CA VAL A 58 2.88 -13.06 -5.93
C VAL A 58 1.86 -13.95 -6.66
N SER A 59 0.57 -13.60 -6.61
CA SER A 59 -0.49 -14.35 -7.29
C SER A 59 -1.69 -13.47 -7.68
N ARG A 60 -2.63 -14.05 -8.44
CA ARG A 60 -3.91 -13.41 -8.78
C ARG A 60 -4.96 -13.50 -7.66
N GLU A 61 -4.67 -14.21 -6.57
CA GLU A 61 -5.64 -14.45 -5.49
C GLU A 61 -5.77 -13.18 -4.62
N PRO A 62 -6.94 -12.53 -4.54
CA PRO A 62 -7.11 -11.31 -3.76
C PRO A 62 -6.79 -11.47 -2.27
N SER A 63 -7.06 -12.66 -1.70
CA SER A 63 -6.73 -12.96 -0.30
C SER A 63 -5.23 -13.12 -0.04
N SER A 64 -4.41 -13.26 -1.10
CA SER A 64 -2.94 -13.33 -0.99
C SER A 64 -2.25 -11.97 -1.00
N VAL A 65 -3.01 -10.88 -1.22
CA VAL A 65 -2.45 -9.53 -1.23
C VAL A 65 -2.16 -9.09 0.20
N ILE A 66 -0.93 -8.68 0.42
CA ILE A 66 -0.42 -8.29 1.73
C ILE A 66 -0.34 -6.77 1.81
N PHE A 67 -0.79 -6.23 2.93
CA PHE A 67 -0.68 -4.83 3.28
C PHE A 67 0.42 -4.65 4.33
N VAL A 68 1.54 -4.05 3.93
CA VAL A 68 2.64 -3.66 4.81
C VAL A 68 2.53 -2.15 5.05
N SER A 69 2.53 -1.68 6.30
CA SER A 69 2.56 -0.23 6.55
C SER A 69 3.78 0.40 5.87
N SER A 70 3.62 1.60 5.31
CA SER A 70 4.64 2.15 4.41
C SER A 70 5.82 2.84 5.07
N ASN A 71 5.82 2.89 6.41
CA ASN A 71 6.88 3.44 7.23
C ASN A 71 8.19 2.66 6.99
N VAL A 72 9.29 3.39 6.85
CA VAL A 72 10.64 2.85 6.74
C VAL A 72 11.56 3.65 7.63
N LYS A 73 12.35 2.97 8.46
CA LYS A 73 13.36 3.60 9.32
C LYS A 73 14.71 2.95 9.05
N GLN A 74 15.69 3.75 8.62
CA GLN A 74 17.09 3.33 8.63
C GLN A 74 17.65 3.42 10.05
N MET A 75 18.41 2.41 10.44
CA MET A 75 18.94 2.18 11.79
C MET A 75 20.35 1.59 11.70
N THR A 76 21.09 1.56 12.81
CA THR A 76 22.36 0.81 12.83
C THR A 76 22.10 -0.70 12.88
N MET A 77 23.07 -1.51 12.41
CA MET A 77 22.95 -2.97 12.45
C MET A 77 22.85 -3.48 13.89
N GLU A 78 23.53 -2.85 14.84
CA GLU A 78 23.47 -3.20 16.26
C GLU A 78 22.08 -2.93 16.84
N GLN A 79 21.41 -1.85 16.41
CA GLN A 79 20.03 -1.58 16.84
C GLN A 79 19.11 -2.70 16.35
N VAL A 80 19.23 -3.08 15.07
CA VAL A 80 18.44 -4.16 14.46
C VAL A 80 18.74 -5.53 15.10
N ARG A 81 20.00 -5.82 15.43
CA ARG A 81 20.44 -7.11 16.04
C ARG A 81 20.27 -7.19 17.56
N GLY A 82 20.32 -6.07 18.26
CA GLY A 82 20.55 -5.96 19.72
C GLY A 82 19.36 -6.31 20.62
N GLY A 83 18.44 -7.17 20.18
CA GLY A 83 17.36 -7.70 21.02
C GLY A 83 16.17 -6.77 21.24
N VAL A 84 16.14 -5.56 20.65
CA VAL A 84 14.87 -4.80 20.51
C VAL A 84 13.94 -5.51 19.51
N PHE A 85 14.52 -6.32 18.62
CA PHE A 85 13.89 -7.04 17.52
C PHE A 85 14.13 -8.56 17.60
N GLU A 86 14.20 -9.14 18.81
CA GLU A 86 14.12 -10.60 18.90
C GLU A 86 12.90 -11.05 18.12
N ALA A 87 13.07 -12.02 17.22
CA ALA A 87 11.98 -12.59 16.43
C ALA A 87 10.95 -13.17 17.41
N ARG A 88 9.98 -12.35 17.80
CA ARG A 88 8.89 -12.78 18.65
C ARG A 88 8.04 -13.72 17.79
N ALA A 89 7.35 -14.66 18.44
CA ALA A 89 6.26 -15.41 17.81
C ALA A 89 5.04 -14.49 17.56
N THR A 90 5.28 -13.33 16.94
CA THR A 90 4.32 -12.34 16.50
C THR A 90 4.05 -12.54 15.02
N ASP A 91 2.93 -11.99 14.55
CA ASP A 91 2.65 -11.87 13.13
C ASP A 91 3.90 -11.29 12.40
N PRO A 92 4.47 -11.98 11.38
CA PRO A 92 5.64 -11.51 10.66
C PRO A 92 5.51 -10.07 10.15
N LEU A 93 4.28 -9.61 9.86
CA LEU A 93 4.03 -8.25 9.37
C LEU A 93 4.24 -7.16 10.43
N MET A 94 4.24 -7.52 11.70
CA MET A 94 4.47 -6.61 12.82
C MET A 94 5.95 -6.46 13.16
N ASP A 95 6.83 -7.27 12.54
CA ASP A 95 8.24 -7.40 12.89
C ASP A 95 9.11 -7.53 11.63
N LEU A 96 8.92 -6.61 10.68
CA LEU A 96 9.67 -6.59 9.41
C LEU A 96 10.94 -5.77 9.56
N TRP A 97 12.08 -6.44 9.56
CA TRP A 97 13.39 -5.81 9.54
C TRP A 97 14.36 -6.56 8.64
N MET A 98 15.38 -5.84 8.15
CA MET A 98 16.44 -6.43 7.35
C MET A 98 17.76 -5.67 7.48
N GLU A 99 18.84 -6.37 7.18
CA GLU A 99 20.16 -5.80 6.98
C GLU A 99 20.49 -5.84 5.49
N TYR A 100 20.88 -4.70 4.94
CA TYR A 100 21.20 -4.57 3.52
C TYR A 100 22.31 -3.52 3.34
N GLN A 101 23.36 -3.88 2.61
CA GLN A 101 24.51 -3.01 2.31
C GLN A 101 25.10 -2.29 3.54
N GLY A 102 25.25 -3.01 4.66
CA GLY A 102 25.82 -2.47 5.90
C GLY A 102 24.87 -1.60 6.74
N ASN A 103 23.61 -1.47 6.34
CA ASN A 103 22.58 -0.72 7.07
C ASN A 103 21.51 -1.64 7.63
N GLY A 104 20.92 -1.26 8.76
CA GLY A 104 19.71 -1.87 9.29
C GLY A 104 18.47 -1.10 8.85
N TYR A 105 17.38 -1.80 8.54
CA TYR A 105 16.10 -1.20 8.18
C TYR A 105 14.98 -1.86 8.97
N ALA A 106 14.16 -1.05 9.64
CA ALA A 106 12.82 -1.44 10.07
C ALA A 106 11.80 -0.99 9.02
N VAL A 107 10.78 -1.82 8.78
CA VAL A 107 9.71 -1.57 7.80
C VAL A 107 8.37 -1.84 8.48
N GLY A 108 7.30 -1.18 8.03
CA GLY A 108 5.96 -1.48 8.52
C GLY A 108 5.68 -0.90 9.90
N GLN A 109 4.82 -1.59 10.67
CA GLN A 109 4.45 -1.17 12.02
C GLN A 109 5.68 -1.00 12.91
N LEU A 110 6.67 -1.88 12.75
CA LEU A 110 7.92 -1.81 13.48
C LEU A 110 8.63 -0.46 13.26
N ALA A 111 8.74 0.00 12.02
CA ALA A 111 9.32 1.32 11.73
C ALA A 111 8.53 2.47 12.37
N ALA A 112 7.20 2.37 12.38
CA ALA A 112 6.33 3.37 13.02
C ALA A 112 6.54 3.41 14.54
N ASP A 113 6.78 2.26 15.17
CA ASP A 113 7.08 2.16 16.61
C ASP A 113 8.42 2.87 16.96
N PHE A 114 9.36 2.93 16.00
CA PHE A 114 10.59 3.74 16.08
C PHE A 114 10.43 5.18 15.57
N GLY A 115 9.20 5.64 15.41
CA GLY A 115 8.88 7.03 15.04
C GLY A 115 9.17 7.37 13.58
N ALA A 116 9.19 6.40 12.66
CA ALA A 116 9.11 6.72 11.23
C ALA A 116 7.70 7.21 10.88
N ASP A 117 7.61 8.31 10.14
CA ASP A 117 6.36 8.78 9.55
C ASP A 117 6.04 8.02 8.24
N LEU A 118 4.94 8.40 7.58
CA LEU A 118 4.56 7.82 6.29
C LEU A 118 5.36 8.42 5.11
N GLY A 119 6.10 9.51 5.31
CA GLY A 119 6.82 10.24 4.28
C GLY A 119 5.89 11.07 3.38
N VAL A 120 4.79 11.61 3.90
CA VAL A 120 3.88 12.46 3.10
C VAL A 120 4.69 13.62 2.50
N GLY A 121 4.57 13.81 1.18
CA GLY A 121 5.34 14.82 0.43
C GLY A 121 6.70 14.34 -0.13
N GLN A 122 7.23 13.19 0.30
CA GLN A 122 8.49 12.63 -0.22
C GLN A 122 8.28 11.88 -1.54
N SER A 123 9.32 11.63 -2.32
CA SER A 123 9.18 10.79 -3.52
C SER A 123 8.96 9.32 -3.14
N LYS A 124 8.10 8.61 -3.87
CA LYS A 124 7.94 7.15 -3.70
C LYS A 124 9.21 6.37 -4.02
N VAL A 125 10.10 6.95 -4.81
CA VAL A 125 11.36 6.33 -5.25
C VAL A 125 12.34 6.13 -4.08
N GLU A 126 12.34 7.03 -3.09
CA GLU A 126 13.33 7.06 -1.99
C GLU A 126 13.37 5.77 -1.17
N ALA A 127 12.21 5.22 -0.83
CA ALA A 127 12.09 4.01 -0.02
C ALA A 127 11.77 2.75 -0.85
N ALA A 128 11.72 2.85 -2.18
CA ALA A 128 11.20 1.78 -3.03
C ALA A 128 12.05 0.51 -2.97
N LEU A 129 13.38 0.62 -3.03
CA LEU A 129 14.26 -0.56 -2.93
C LEU A 129 14.05 -1.29 -1.60
N VAL A 130 14.03 -0.55 -0.50
CA VAL A 130 13.84 -1.13 0.84
C VAL A 130 12.50 -1.87 0.94
N LYS A 131 11.44 -1.26 0.42
CA LYS A 131 10.09 -1.86 0.39
C LYS A 131 10.04 -3.11 -0.48
N VAL A 132 10.62 -3.07 -1.68
CA VAL A 132 10.68 -4.22 -2.60
C VAL A 132 11.43 -5.39 -1.95
N LEU A 133 12.59 -5.13 -1.35
CA LEU A 133 13.38 -6.17 -0.68
C LEU A 133 12.63 -6.75 0.53
N ALA A 134 11.99 -5.91 1.35
CA ALA A 134 11.15 -6.39 2.45
C ALA A 134 10.00 -7.29 1.98
N CYS A 135 9.34 -6.94 0.86
CA CYS A 135 8.30 -7.77 0.24
C CYS A 135 8.87 -9.10 -0.29
N ALA A 136 10.04 -9.08 -0.95
CA ALA A 136 10.70 -10.27 -1.45
C ALA A 136 11.09 -11.23 -0.31
N GLY A 137 11.62 -10.68 0.80
CA GLY A 137 11.93 -11.43 2.01
C GLY A 137 10.69 -12.02 2.68
N TYR A 138 9.60 -11.25 2.77
CA TYR A 138 8.32 -11.71 3.31
C TYR A 138 7.76 -12.92 2.56
N PHE A 139 7.76 -12.87 1.22
CA PHE A 139 7.32 -13.99 0.37
C PHE A 139 8.37 -15.09 0.21
N LYS A 140 9.56 -14.95 0.82
CA LYS A 140 10.68 -15.89 0.72
C LYS A 140 11.07 -16.18 -0.73
N LEU A 141 11.03 -15.15 -1.58
CA LEU A 141 11.46 -15.26 -2.96
C LEU A 141 12.97 -15.54 -3.02
N LYS A 142 13.38 -16.28 -4.05
CA LYS A 142 14.76 -16.68 -4.31
C LYS A 142 15.06 -16.64 -5.79
N ASP A 143 16.34 -16.68 -6.13
CA ASP A 143 16.85 -16.73 -7.50
C ASP A 143 16.39 -15.52 -8.33
N ASP A 144 16.16 -15.72 -9.62
CA ASP A 144 15.69 -14.70 -10.54
C ASP A 144 14.21 -14.36 -10.29
N ILE A 145 13.94 -13.07 -10.05
CA ILE A 145 12.58 -12.53 -9.93
C ILE A 145 12.34 -11.40 -10.93
N SER A 146 11.08 -11.13 -11.23
CA SER A 146 10.64 -9.94 -11.94
C SER A 146 9.73 -9.09 -11.05
N VAL A 147 9.94 -7.78 -11.04
CA VAL A 147 9.22 -6.84 -10.18
C VAL A 147 8.34 -5.91 -11.02
N ILE A 148 7.11 -5.65 -10.56
CA ILE A 148 6.20 -4.66 -11.15
C ILE A 148 5.88 -3.61 -10.09
N LEU A 149 6.02 -2.34 -10.47
CA LEU A 149 5.82 -1.17 -9.61
C LEU A 149 4.82 -0.20 -10.22
N GLY A 150 4.16 0.57 -9.36
CA GLY A 150 3.35 1.73 -9.73
C GLY A 150 4.06 3.05 -9.45
N LEU A 151 3.83 4.07 -10.29
CA LEU A 151 4.15 5.47 -9.99
C LEU A 151 2.97 6.38 -10.33
N PRO A 152 2.75 7.46 -9.55
CA PRO A 152 1.88 8.57 -9.96
C PRO A 152 2.32 9.14 -11.31
N TYR A 153 1.36 9.59 -12.11
CA TYR A 153 1.61 10.20 -13.42
C TYR A 153 1.37 11.71 -13.35
N LEU A 154 2.34 12.45 -12.80
CA LEU A 154 2.26 13.92 -12.70
C LEU A 154 2.56 14.60 -14.04
N SER A 155 3.57 14.08 -14.75
CA SER A 155 3.91 14.48 -16.11
C SER A 155 4.71 13.37 -16.79
N GLN A 156 4.78 13.40 -18.12
CA GLN A 156 5.60 12.44 -18.87
C GLN A 156 7.09 12.51 -18.49
N GLU A 157 7.62 13.70 -18.24
CA GLU A 157 9.02 13.90 -17.86
C GLU A 157 9.32 13.33 -16.48
N GLN A 158 8.50 13.67 -15.48
CA GLN A 158 8.64 13.16 -14.12
C GLN A 158 8.50 11.63 -14.10
N PHE A 159 7.50 11.09 -14.80
CA PHE A 159 7.26 9.65 -14.82
C PHE A 159 8.45 8.87 -15.41
N GLU A 160 9.01 9.28 -16.55
CA GLU A 160 10.16 8.55 -17.14
C GLU A 160 11.44 8.71 -16.32
N LYS A 161 11.66 9.87 -15.70
CA LYS A 161 12.80 10.09 -14.79
C LYS A 161 12.75 9.14 -13.59
N GLU A 162 11.62 9.13 -12.88
CA GLU A 162 11.45 8.28 -11.70
C GLU A 162 11.39 6.80 -12.06
N LYS A 163 10.78 6.44 -13.18
CA LYS A 163 10.81 5.07 -13.71
C LYS A 163 12.24 4.59 -13.99
N ALA A 164 13.07 5.40 -14.64
CA ALA A 164 14.46 5.04 -14.89
C ALA A 164 15.24 4.85 -13.58
N GLN A 165 15.01 5.73 -12.59
CA GLN A 165 15.61 5.62 -11.26
C GLN A 165 15.16 4.35 -10.53
N LEU A 166 13.86 4.03 -10.53
CA LEU A 166 13.32 2.79 -9.97
C LEU A 166 13.95 1.56 -10.62
N ILE A 167 14.00 1.50 -11.95
CA ILE A 167 14.59 0.37 -12.66
C ILE A 167 16.06 0.23 -12.27
N SER A 168 16.82 1.33 -12.26
CA SER A 168 18.24 1.31 -11.93
C SER A 168 18.53 0.85 -10.50
N GLN A 169 17.72 1.25 -9.52
CA GLN A 169 17.98 0.92 -8.11
C GLN A 169 17.49 -0.48 -7.72
N VAL A 170 16.42 -0.97 -8.38
CA VAL A 170 15.78 -2.26 -8.05
C VAL A 170 16.33 -3.42 -8.88
N THR A 171 16.94 -3.16 -10.04
CA THR A 171 17.51 -4.23 -10.88
C THR A 171 18.85 -4.70 -10.34
N GLY A 172 19.09 -6.01 -10.38
CA GLY A 172 20.38 -6.62 -10.07
C GLY A 172 20.34 -7.62 -8.92
N PRO A 173 21.51 -8.15 -8.54
CA PRO A 173 21.62 -9.07 -7.42
C PRO A 173 21.54 -8.33 -6.08
N HIS A 174 20.75 -8.87 -5.17
CA HIS A 174 20.58 -8.37 -3.82
C HIS A 174 20.78 -9.51 -2.82
N VAL A 175 21.73 -9.29 -1.90
CA VAL A 175 21.95 -10.15 -0.74
C VAL A 175 21.58 -9.35 0.50
N MET A 176 20.64 -9.88 1.28
CA MET A 176 20.17 -9.27 2.51
C MET A 176 20.05 -10.32 3.62
N ASN A 177 20.06 -9.85 4.86
CA ASN A 177 19.64 -10.66 6.00
C ASN A 177 18.24 -10.17 6.41
N PHE A 178 17.20 -10.96 6.14
CA PHE A 178 15.82 -10.60 6.43
C PHE A 178 15.34 -11.38 7.66
N ARG A 179 15.04 -10.67 8.76
CA ARG A 179 14.62 -11.27 10.03
C ARG A 179 15.56 -12.38 10.54
N GLY A 180 16.86 -12.22 10.34
CA GLY A 180 17.89 -13.19 10.77
C GLY A 180 18.18 -14.30 9.76
N GLU A 181 17.43 -14.37 8.66
CA GLU A 181 17.63 -15.36 7.59
C GLU A 181 18.30 -14.73 6.36
N PRO A 182 19.34 -15.36 5.78
CA PRO A 182 19.93 -14.89 4.54
C PRO A 182 18.95 -15.07 3.37
N VAL A 183 18.74 -14.00 2.60
CA VAL A 183 17.94 -13.99 1.39
C VAL A 183 18.76 -13.44 0.24
N GLU A 184 18.84 -14.22 -0.83
CA GLU A 184 19.48 -13.85 -2.09
C GLU A 184 18.43 -13.85 -3.20
N VAL A 185 18.29 -12.71 -3.86
CA VAL A 185 17.38 -12.52 -4.99
C VAL A 185 18.11 -11.75 -6.09
N ASN A 186 17.87 -12.14 -7.34
CA ASN A 186 18.35 -11.41 -8.51
C ASN A 186 17.16 -10.82 -9.24
N VAL A 187 16.99 -9.51 -9.20
CA VAL A 187 15.90 -8.84 -9.92
C VAL A 187 16.34 -8.67 -11.37
N THR A 188 15.81 -9.53 -12.24
CA THR A 188 16.19 -9.57 -13.66
C THR A 188 15.40 -8.62 -14.54
N LYS A 189 14.18 -8.27 -14.11
CA LYS A 189 13.28 -7.37 -14.82
C LYS A 189 12.51 -6.49 -13.85
N VAL A 190 12.41 -5.22 -14.18
CA VAL A 190 11.56 -4.25 -13.47
C VAL A 190 10.66 -3.59 -14.49
N TRP A 191 9.36 -3.64 -14.27
CA TRP A 191 8.38 -2.87 -15.03
C TRP A 191 7.70 -1.84 -14.15
N VAL A 192 7.49 -0.65 -14.69
CA VAL A 192 6.83 0.45 -13.98
C VAL A 192 5.65 0.91 -14.82
N MET A 193 4.48 1.03 -14.19
CA MET A 193 3.24 1.47 -14.81
C MET A 193 2.60 2.63 -14.04
N PRO A 194 1.77 3.46 -14.69
CA PRO A 194 0.98 4.47 -13.99
C PRO A 194 0.07 3.84 -12.92
N GLU A 195 -0.01 4.48 -11.75
CA GLU A 195 -0.92 4.08 -10.67
C GLU A 195 -2.38 4.14 -11.11
N GLY A 196 -3.19 3.21 -10.61
CA GLY A 196 -4.55 2.96 -11.09
C GLY A 196 -4.65 2.09 -12.36
N TYR A 197 -3.66 2.10 -13.28
CA TYR A 197 -3.78 1.32 -14.52
C TYR A 197 -3.87 -0.20 -14.26
N GLY A 198 -3.24 -0.70 -13.19
CA GLY A 198 -3.41 -2.09 -12.77
C GLY A 198 -4.88 -2.43 -12.49
N SER A 199 -5.63 -1.53 -11.88
CA SER A 199 -7.04 -1.76 -11.55
C SER A 199 -7.91 -1.98 -12.79
N LEU A 200 -7.61 -1.32 -13.92
CA LEU A 200 -8.26 -1.61 -15.21
C LEU A 200 -7.96 -3.04 -15.68
N LEU A 201 -6.70 -3.48 -15.62
CA LEU A 201 -6.32 -4.85 -15.98
C LEU A 201 -7.02 -5.87 -15.08
N TRP A 202 -7.12 -5.57 -13.79
CA TRP A 202 -7.86 -6.39 -12.85
C TRP A 202 -9.33 -6.49 -13.24
N CYS A 203 -10.03 -5.37 -13.46
CA CYS A 203 -11.43 -5.33 -13.87
C CYS A 203 -11.71 -6.20 -15.11
N GLU A 204 -10.92 -6.04 -16.17
CA GLU A 204 -11.10 -6.81 -17.41
C GLU A 204 -10.73 -8.29 -17.28
N SER A 205 -9.89 -8.65 -16.31
CA SER A 205 -9.56 -10.06 -16.04
C SER A 205 -10.65 -10.81 -15.28
N GLN A 206 -11.62 -10.10 -14.69
CA GLN A 206 -12.70 -10.73 -13.93
C GLN A 206 -13.80 -11.26 -14.85
N PRO A 207 -14.49 -12.36 -14.46
CA PRO A 207 -15.68 -12.79 -15.16
C PRO A 207 -16.71 -11.67 -15.21
N LYS A 208 -17.24 -11.35 -16.40
CA LYS A 208 -18.31 -10.34 -16.55
C LYS A 208 -19.58 -10.88 -15.87
N LYS A 209 -19.91 -10.34 -14.70
CA LYS A 209 -21.00 -10.85 -13.85
C LYS A 209 -22.40 -10.36 -14.26
N ALA A 210 -22.49 -9.30 -15.07
CA ALA A 210 -23.77 -8.70 -15.46
C ALA A 210 -23.92 -8.58 -16.98
N PRO A 211 -25.10 -8.91 -17.55
CA PRO A 211 -25.44 -8.50 -18.91
C PRO A 211 -25.30 -6.98 -19.05
N GLY A 212 -24.52 -6.52 -20.03
CA GLY A 212 -24.26 -5.09 -20.24
C GLY A 212 -23.11 -4.50 -19.40
N ALA A 213 -22.33 -5.32 -18.69
CA ALA A 213 -21.06 -4.85 -18.12
C ALA A 213 -20.17 -4.25 -19.21
N ALA A 214 -19.60 -3.08 -18.94
CA ALA A 214 -18.74 -2.38 -19.88
C ALA A 214 -17.59 -3.29 -20.34
N ASP A 215 -17.25 -3.18 -21.61
CA ASP A 215 -16.07 -3.80 -22.18
C ASP A 215 -15.01 -2.71 -22.32
N PHE A 216 -14.18 -2.51 -21.29
CA PHE A 216 -13.19 -1.43 -21.24
C PHE A 216 -12.10 -1.59 -22.32
N THR A 217 -12.05 -2.74 -23.00
CA THR A 217 -11.21 -2.94 -24.19
C THR A 217 -11.74 -2.20 -25.43
N LYS A 218 -13.02 -1.80 -25.43
CA LYS A 218 -13.73 -1.21 -26.58
C LYS A 218 -14.29 0.19 -26.32
N VAL A 219 -14.11 0.72 -25.11
CA VAL A 219 -14.63 2.04 -24.74
C VAL A 219 -13.51 2.94 -24.23
N SER A 220 -13.77 4.25 -24.30
CA SER A 220 -13.02 5.27 -23.58
C SER A 220 -13.47 5.26 -22.11
N ALA A 221 -12.54 5.04 -21.19
CA ALA A 221 -12.82 5.00 -19.75
C ALA A 221 -11.78 5.83 -18.99
N ALA A 222 -12.22 6.44 -17.90
CA ALA A 222 -11.35 7.09 -16.94
C ALA A 222 -11.10 6.14 -15.75
N ILE A 223 -9.89 6.17 -15.21
CA ILE A 223 -9.52 5.51 -13.96
C ILE A 223 -9.21 6.61 -12.96
N VAL A 224 -9.80 6.52 -11.78
CA VAL A 224 -9.58 7.45 -10.66
C VAL A 224 -9.13 6.63 -9.45
N ASP A 225 -7.81 6.57 -9.23
CA ASP A 225 -7.20 5.91 -8.06
C ASP A 225 -7.05 6.92 -6.94
N ILE A 226 -7.94 6.83 -5.94
CA ILE A 226 -7.91 7.71 -4.78
C ILE A 226 -7.00 7.06 -3.73
N GLY A 227 -5.73 7.43 -3.82
CA GLY A 227 -4.67 7.01 -2.93
C GLY A 227 -4.65 7.80 -1.61
N HIS A 228 -3.62 7.54 -0.81
CA HIS A 228 -3.44 8.28 0.44
C HIS A 228 -2.93 9.69 0.20
N GLN A 229 -1.96 9.89 -0.69
CA GLN A 229 -1.41 11.21 -0.98
C GLN A 229 -2.03 11.81 -2.24
N THR A 230 -2.16 11.00 -3.27
CA THR A 230 -2.58 11.44 -4.61
C THR A 230 -3.95 10.90 -4.97
N THR A 231 -4.62 11.61 -5.89
CA THR A 231 -5.67 11.06 -6.74
C THR A 231 -5.10 11.00 -8.16
N ASP A 232 -4.96 9.78 -8.67
CA ASP A 232 -4.41 9.52 -9.99
C ASP A 232 -5.53 9.32 -11.00
N CYS A 233 -5.63 10.25 -11.94
CA CYS A 233 -6.67 10.36 -12.94
C CYS A 233 -6.11 9.95 -14.31
N LEU A 234 -6.32 8.69 -14.70
CA LEU A 234 -5.83 8.17 -15.98
C LEU A 234 -6.94 8.10 -17.02
N MET A 235 -6.66 8.66 -18.19
CA MET A 235 -7.51 8.46 -19.35
C MET A 235 -7.03 7.24 -20.13
N VAL A 236 -7.97 6.35 -20.47
CA VAL A 236 -7.71 5.18 -21.31
C VAL A 236 -8.71 5.17 -22.46
N ASP A 237 -8.19 5.01 -23.68
CA ASP A 237 -9.01 4.88 -24.88
C ASP A 237 -8.74 3.53 -25.56
N ASN A 238 -9.77 2.67 -25.63
CA ASN A 238 -9.64 1.32 -26.19
C ASN A 238 -8.46 0.56 -25.56
N PHE A 239 -8.41 0.56 -24.23
CA PHE A 239 -7.33 -0.01 -23.42
C PHE A 239 -5.94 0.65 -23.57
N ARG A 240 -5.80 1.72 -24.36
CA ARG A 240 -4.54 2.44 -24.54
C ARG A 240 -4.45 3.64 -23.60
N PHE A 241 -3.35 3.73 -22.88
CA PHE A 241 -3.08 4.85 -21.98
C PHE A 241 -2.94 6.17 -22.73
N ALA A 242 -3.83 7.12 -22.45
CA ALA A 242 -3.83 8.45 -23.05
C ALA A 242 -3.07 9.45 -22.16
N ARG A 243 -1.75 9.49 -22.35
CA ARG A 243 -0.79 10.33 -21.61
C ARG A 243 -1.21 11.80 -21.49
N GLY A 244 -1.61 12.42 -22.59
CA GLY A 244 -1.92 13.86 -22.62
C GLY A 244 -3.21 14.26 -21.91
N ALA A 245 -4.07 13.28 -21.57
CA ALA A 245 -5.32 13.50 -20.85
C ALA A 245 -5.27 12.91 -19.42
N SER A 246 -4.14 12.35 -19.02
CA SER A 246 -3.95 11.77 -17.69
C SER A 246 -3.17 12.72 -16.79
N ARG A 247 -3.51 12.76 -15.50
CA ARG A 247 -2.85 13.60 -14.49
C ARG A 247 -2.92 12.94 -13.12
N SER A 248 -2.06 13.39 -12.22
CA SER A 248 -2.16 13.09 -10.80
C SER A 248 -2.23 14.39 -10.02
N GLU A 249 -3.05 14.43 -8.98
CA GLU A 249 -3.19 15.57 -8.07
C GLU A 249 -2.73 15.21 -6.66
N ASP A 250 -2.09 16.14 -5.95
CA ASP A 250 -1.77 16.02 -4.51
C ASP A 250 -3.02 16.27 -3.66
N PHE A 251 -4.04 15.44 -3.91
CA PHE A 251 -5.33 15.47 -3.24
C PHE A 251 -5.75 14.01 -3.03
N GLY A 252 -5.76 13.54 -1.78
CA GLY A 252 -6.08 12.15 -1.45
C GLY A 252 -6.55 12.01 -0.01
N MET A 253 -6.53 10.79 0.52
CA MET A 253 -7.00 10.53 1.90
C MET A 253 -6.25 11.33 2.97
N SER A 254 -5.00 11.74 2.76
CA SER A 254 -4.24 12.58 3.68
C SER A 254 -4.96 13.89 3.97
N LYS A 255 -5.54 14.53 2.94
CA LYS A 255 -6.36 15.75 3.09
C LYS A 255 -7.64 15.49 3.85
N PHE A 256 -8.25 14.34 3.65
CA PHE A 256 -9.39 13.92 4.46
C PHE A 256 -9.01 13.70 5.94
N TYR A 257 -7.87 13.04 6.20
CA TYR A 257 -7.38 12.85 7.57
C TYR A 257 -6.96 14.16 8.24
N GLU A 258 -6.46 15.15 7.49
CA GLU A 258 -6.25 16.51 7.98
C GLU A 258 -7.57 17.15 8.46
N LEU A 259 -8.67 17.02 7.70
CA LEU A 259 -9.98 17.50 8.11
C LEU A 259 -10.50 16.80 9.37
N VAL A 260 -10.35 15.47 9.46
CA VAL A 260 -10.76 14.70 10.65
C VAL A 260 -9.91 15.08 11.87
N ALA A 261 -8.60 15.26 11.70
CA ALA A 261 -7.71 15.64 12.80
C ALA A 261 -8.00 17.05 13.30
N ALA A 262 -8.42 17.97 12.44
CA ALA A 262 -8.79 19.34 12.84
C ALA A 262 -9.98 19.39 13.82
N GLU A 263 -10.86 18.38 13.80
CA GLU A 263 -12.00 18.25 14.72
C GLU A 263 -11.59 17.67 16.10
N ILE A 264 -10.33 17.27 16.28
CA ILE A 264 -9.87 16.56 17.47
C ILE A 264 -8.61 17.22 18.03
N GLU A 265 -8.73 17.81 19.22
CA GLU A 265 -7.59 18.45 19.90
C GLU A 265 -6.41 17.47 20.09
N GLY A 266 -5.23 17.89 19.64
CA GLY A 266 -3.99 17.10 19.76
C GLY A 266 -3.90 15.89 18.82
N ALA A 267 -4.81 15.76 17.85
CA ALA A 267 -4.71 14.71 16.84
C ALA A 267 -3.59 14.97 15.82
N ASP A 268 -2.99 13.88 15.35
CA ASP A 268 -2.02 13.85 14.27
C ASP A 268 -2.66 13.12 13.08
N SER A 269 -2.77 13.80 11.93
CA SER A 269 -3.39 13.26 10.71
C SER A 269 -2.59 12.09 10.10
N GLN A 270 -1.31 11.94 10.45
CA GLN A 270 -0.46 10.83 9.99
C GLN A 270 -0.44 9.64 10.96
N SER A 271 -1.12 9.74 12.09
CA SER A 271 -1.22 8.67 13.08
C SER A 271 -1.91 7.44 12.49
N LEU A 272 -1.21 6.30 12.46
CA LEU A 272 -1.78 5.01 12.05
C LEU A 272 -3.04 4.65 12.84
N SER A 273 -3.10 5.05 14.11
CA SER A 273 -4.27 4.80 14.97
C SER A 273 -5.47 5.69 14.64
N LEU A 274 -5.27 6.93 14.17
CA LEU A 274 -6.35 7.77 13.65
C LEU A 274 -6.88 7.18 12.33
N ILE A 275 -5.96 6.88 11.40
CA ILE A 275 -6.29 6.28 10.11
C ILE A 275 -7.09 4.98 10.31
N ALA A 276 -6.64 4.12 11.22
CA ALA A 276 -7.37 2.90 11.56
C ALA A 276 -8.76 3.19 12.13
N ALA A 277 -8.89 4.15 13.05
CA ALA A 277 -10.18 4.50 13.66
C ALA A 277 -11.19 5.05 12.64
N VAL A 278 -10.75 5.87 11.67
CA VAL A 278 -11.59 6.40 10.59
C VAL A 278 -12.15 5.28 9.70
N ASN A 279 -11.34 4.25 9.44
CA ASN A 279 -11.71 3.14 8.57
C ASN A 279 -12.49 2.01 9.27
N LYS A 280 -12.83 2.17 10.57
CA LYS A 280 -13.68 1.21 11.28
C LYS A 280 -15.15 1.33 10.86
N PRO A 281 -15.96 0.28 11.06
CA PRO A 281 -17.40 0.36 10.92
C PRO A 281 -18.01 1.42 11.84
N LYS A 282 -19.14 2.01 11.41
CA LYS A 282 -19.96 2.91 12.24
C LYS A 282 -20.30 2.21 13.56
N GLY A 283 -20.17 2.94 14.67
CA GLY A 283 -20.33 2.44 16.04
C GLY A 283 -19.02 2.00 16.70
N GLU A 284 -17.93 1.82 15.95
CA GLU A 284 -16.61 1.42 16.47
C GLU A 284 -15.53 2.49 16.28
N ARG A 285 -15.90 3.65 15.73
CA ARG A 285 -14.97 4.71 15.33
C ARG A 285 -14.59 5.59 16.51
N PHE A 286 -13.73 5.06 17.37
CA PHE A 286 -13.17 5.79 18.50
C PHE A 286 -11.68 6.04 18.32
N TYR A 287 -11.27 7.29 18.48
CA TYR A 287 -9.86 7.68 18.44
C TYR A 287 -9.47 8.42 19.72
N ARG A 288 -8.30 8.09 20.27
CA ARG A 288 -7.75 8.77 21.44
C ARG A 288 -6.34 9.26 21.13
N PRO A 289 -6.14 10.58 20.96
CA PRO A 289 -4.81 11.16 20.83
C PRO A 289 -3.89 10.78 22.00
N ARG A 290 -2.57 10.76 21.75
CA ARG A 290 -1.58 10.52 22.81
C ARG A 290 -1.70 11.64 23.86
N GLY A 291 -1.80 11.25 25.13
CA GLY A 291 -1.98 12.19 26.24
C GLY A 291 -3.43 12.56 26.54
N SER A 292 -4.39 12.23 25.67
CA SER A 292 -5.81 12.45 25.96
C SER A 292 -6.37 11.44 26.96
N SER A 293 -7.25 11.93 27.85
CA SER A 293 -7.92 11.16 28.90
C SER A 293 -9.18 10.44 28.42
N LYS A 294 -9.78 10.84 27.28
CA LYS A 294 -11.01 10.25 26.73
C LYS A 294 -10.91 10.06 25.22
N PRO A 295 -11.47 8.97 24.67
CA PRO A 295 -11.60 8.82 23.23
C PRO A 295 -12.68 9.77 22.67
N THR A 296 -12.46 10.29 21.47
CA THR A 296 -13.44 10.99 20.65
C THR A 296 -14.22 10.00 19.81
N ASN A 297 -15.55 10.13 19.78
CA ASN A 297 -16.41 9.39 18.87
C ASN A 297 -16.40 10.09 17.51
N LEU A 298 -15.87 9.43 16.48
CA LEU A 298 -15.78 10.02 15.15
C LEU A 298 -17.15 10.08 14.45
N ASP A 299 -18.10 9.21 14.82
CA ASP A 299 -19.41 9.18 14.18
C ASP A 299 -20.24 10.47 14.39
N ASP A 300 -19.83 11.32 15.34
CA ASP A 300 -20.50 12.59 15.64
C ASP A 300 -20.33 13.63 14.51
N PHE A 301 -19.23 13.55 13.73
CA PHE A 301 -18.91 14.53 12.68
C PHE A 301 -18.41 13.90 11.36
N LEU A 302 -17.87 12.68 11.39
CA LEU A 302 -17.29 12.02 10.22
C LEU A 302 -18.26 11.92 9.02
N PRO A 303 -19.57 11.62 9.17
CA PRO A 303 -20.49 11.57 8.03
C PRO A 303 -20.57 12.89 7.24
N ASN A 304 -20.53 14.04 7.94
CA ASN A 304 -20.56 15.35 7.28
C ASN A 304 -19.27 15.62 6.52
N LEU A 305 -18.12 15.24 7.10
CA LEU A 305 -16.83 15.36 6.43
C LEU A 305 -16.75 14.44 5.19
N ILE A 306 -17.29 13.22 5.28
CA ILE A 306 -17.36 12.28 4.14
C ILE A 306 -18.14 12.91 3.00
N GLU A 307 -19.36 13.40 3.24
CA GLU A 307 -20.20 14.01 2.20
C GLU A 307 -19.53 15.24 1.59
N MET A 308 -18.92 16.11 2.40
CA MET A 308 -18.19 17.28 1.93
C MET A 308 -17.00 16.90 1.03
N PHE A 309 -16.19 15.92 1.47
CA PHE A 309 -15.01 15.49 0.72
C PHE A 309 -15.39 14.71 -0.56
N SER A 310 -16.46 13.91 -0.52
CA SER A 310 -17.02 13.23 -1.70
C SER A 310 -17.48 14.21 -2.77
N ARG A 311 -18.07 15.35 -2.38
CA ARG A 311 -18.43 16.43 -3.32
C ARG A 311 -17.20 17.05 -3.96
N GLU A 312 -16.15 17.32 -3.18
CA GLU A 312 -14.89 17.86 -3.70
C GLU A 312 -14.22 16.87 -4.67
N ILE A 313 -14.17 15.57 -4.34
CA ILE A 313 -13.69 14.52 -5.24
C ILE A 313 -14.49 14.56 -6.55
N CYS A 314 -15.82 14.54 -6.47
CA CYS A 314 -16.67 14.51 -7.65
C CYS A 314 -16.47 15.74 -8.54
N THR A 315 -16.44 16.94 -7.95
CA THR A 315 -16.17 18.19 -8.67
C THR A 315 -14.85 18.10 -9.44
N ARG A 316 -13.76 17.71 -8.79
CA ARG A 316 -12.43 17.57 -9.43
C ARG A 316 -12.42 16.55 -10.56
N VAL A 317 -13.06 15.40 -10.34
CA VAL A 317 -13.19 14.35 -11.36
C VAL A 317 -13.96 14.88 -12.56
N LEU A 318 -15.10 15.53 -12.36
CA LEU A 318 -15.93 16.06 -13.45
C LEU A 318 -15.25 17.22 -14.19
N GLU A 319 -14.52 18.09 -13.49
CA GLU A 319 -13.73 19.16 -14.12
C GLU A 319 -12.59 18.63 -15.00
N TRP A 320 -12.02 17.49 -14.63
CA TRP A 320 -10.98 16.82 -15.42
C TRP A 320 -11.54 16.00 -16.59
N LEU A 321 -12.70 15.36 -16.38
CA LEU A 321 -13.19 14.28 -17.23
C LEU A 321 -13.42 14.74 -18.67
N PRO A 322 -12.79 14.11 -19.68
CA PRO A 322 -13.05 14.46 -21.07
C PRO A 322 -14.51 14.19 -21.47
N GLU A 323 -15.14 15.09 -22.23
CA GLU A 323 -16.58 15.06 -22.57
C GLU A 323 -17.08 13.72 -23.16
N ARG A 324 -16.23 13.01 -23.90
CA ARG A 324 -16.57 11.72 -24.53
C ARG A 324 -16.60 10.54 -23.57
N VAL A 325 -16.13 10.70 -22.34
CA VAL A 325 -15.94 9.63 -21.37
C VAL A 325 -17.17 9.53 -20.48
N THR A 326 -17.84 8.41 -20.57
CA THR A 326 -19.04 8.13 -19.76
C THR A 326 -18.78 7.12 -18.66
N ASP A 327 -17.63 6.44 -18.67
CA ASP A 327 -17.31 5.35 -17.77
C ASP A 327 -16.10 5.70 -16.89
N VAL A 328 -16.31 5.71 -15.58
CA VAL A 328 -15.28 6.02 -14.58
C VAL A 328 -15.09 4.82 -13.67
N ILE A 329 -13.86 4.30 -13.60
CA ILE A 329 -13.46 3.24 -12.68
C ILE A 329 -12.81 3.89 -11.46
N LEU A 330 -13.49 3.82 -10.31
CA LEU A 330 -12.93 4.19 -9.02
C LEU A 330 -12.11 3.03 -8.44
N THR A 331 -10.95 3.36 -7.89
CA THR A 331 -10.06 2.39 -7.23
C THR A 331 -9.29 3.03 -6.07
N GLY A 332 -8.42 2.25 -5.43
CA GLY A 332 -7.68 2.68 -4.26
C GLY A 332 -8.50 2.58 -2.97
N GLY A 333 -7.86 2.97 -1.85
CA GLY A 333 -8.52 2.97 -0.54
C GLY A 333 -9.61 4.04 -0.43
N GLY A 334 -9.37 5.22 -1.02
CA GLY A 334 -10.38 6.28 -1.06
C GLY A 334 -11.55 5.95 -1.99
N GLY A 335 -11.31 5.24 -3.10
CA GLY A 335 -12.37 4.84 -4.03
C GLY A 335 -13.42 3.93 -3.39
N GLU A 336 -12.99 3.03 -2.50
CA GLU A 336 -13.91 2.21 -1.69
C GLU A 336 -14.54 3.02 -0.56
N PHE A 337 -13.75 3.81 0.15
CA PHE A 337 -14.20 4.57 1.31
C PHE A 337 -15.30 5.59 0.97
N PHE A 338 -15.19 6.25 -0.19
CA PHE A 338 -16.15 7.26 -0.66
C PHE A 338 -17.14 6.72 -1.70
N TRP A 339 -17.17 5.41 -1.94
CA TRP A 339 -17.90 4.81 -3.06
C TRP A 339 -19.37 5.21 -3.11
N GLU A 340 -20.09 5.11 -1.99
CA GLU A 340 -21.54 5.35 -1.95
C GLU A 340 -21.91 6.77 -2.40
N ASP A 341 -21.21 7.78 -1.89
CA ASP A 341 -21.48 9.18 -2.21
C ASP A 341 -20.96 9.57 -3.60
N VAL A 342 -19.73 9.16 -3.95
CA VAL A 342 -19.15 9.51 -5.25
C VAL A 342 -19.91 8.82 -6.39
N GLN A 343 -20.32 7.56 -6.22
CA GLN A 343 -21.16 6.87 -7.21
C GLN A 343 -22.48 7.62 -7.43
N ARG A 344 -23.14 8.06 -6.36
CA ARG A 344 -24.39 8.82 -6.43
C ARG A 344 -24.18 10.13 -7.20
N LEU A 345 -23.15 10.90 -6.83
CA LEU A 345 -22.86 12.20 -7.46
C LEU A 345 -22.47 12.06 -8.94
N LEU A 346 -21.66 11.07 -9.30
CA LEU A 346 -21.33 10.78 -10.71
C LEU A 346 -22.56 10.37 -11.51
N LYS A 347 -23.46 9.58 -10.91
CA LYS A 347 -24.73 9.20 -11.54
C LYS A 347 -25.63 10.40 -11.81
N GLU A 348 -25.70 11.37 -10.91
CA GLU A 348 -26.41 12.64 -11.12
C GLU A 348 -25.86 13.41 -12.34
N ALA A 349 -24.54 13.33 -12.57
CA ALA A 349 -23.85 13.86 -13.74
C ALA A 349 -23.92 12.97 -14.99
N LYS A 350 -24.72 11.88 -14.97
CA LYS A 350 -24.86 10.88 -16.06
C LYS A 350 -23.56 10.14 -16.40
N ILE A 351 -22.68 9.97 -15.42
CA ILE A 351 -21.47 9.16 -15.52
C ILE A 351 -21.71 7.78 -14.91
N ASN A 352 -21.32 6.74 -15.65
CA ASN A 352 -21.34 5.35 -15.20
C ASN A 352 -20.11 5.09 -14.33
N ALA A 353 -20.29 5.08 -13.02
CA ALA A 353 -19.24 4.74 -12.08
C ALA A 353 -19.16 3.23 -11.84
N HIS A 354 -17.94 2.71 -11.83
CA HIS A 354 -17.58 1.32 -11.55
C HIS A 354 -16.59 1.29 -10.39
N LEU A 355 -16.67 0.29 -9.51
CA LEU A 355 -15.67 0.07 -8.45
C LEU A 355 -14.81 -1.13 -8.82
N ALA A 356 -13.49 -0.95 -8.85
CA ALA A 356 -12.55 -2.03 -9.12
C ALA A 356 -12.44 -3.00 -7.93
N ALA A 357 -13.39 -3.90 -7.73
CA ALA A 357 -13.42 -4.73 -6.52
C ALA A 357 -12.44 -5.92 -6.55
N PRO A 358 -11.68 -6.20 -5.47
CA PRO A 358 -11.58 -5.40 -4.25
C PRO A 358 -10.64 -4.20 -4.42
N SER A 359 -11.16 -3.00 -4.13
CA SER A 359 -10.59 -1.69 -4.56
C SER A 359 -9.18 -1.44 -4.08
N ARG A 360 -8.92 -1.80 -2.82
CA ARG A 360 -7.60 -1.61 -2.21
C ARG A 360 -6.53 -2.49 -2.86
N GLN A 361 -6.88 -3.67 -3.35
CA GLN A 361 -5.96 -4.65 -3.91
C GLN A 361 -5.81 -4.57 -5.43
N ALA A 362 -6.81 -4.02 -6.12
CA ALA A 362 -6.98 -4.11 -7.57
C ALA A 362 -5.73 -3.69 -8.35
N ASN A 363 -5.06 -2.60 -7.93
CA ASN A 363 -3.85 -2.13 -8.61
C ASN A 363 -2.71 -3.16 -8.53
N ALA A 364 -2.43 -3.71 -7.33
CA ALA A 364 -1.40 -4.72 -7.14
C ALA A 364 -1.71 -6.04 -7.85
N LEU A 365 -2.98 -6.45 -7.89
CA LEU A 365 -3.43 -7.63 -8.65
C LEU A 365 -3.26 -7.44 -10.15
N GLY A 366 -3.63 -6.26 -10.65
CA GLY A 366 -3.43 -5.87 -12.05
C GLY A 366 -1.96 -5.79 -12.46
N GLN A 367 -1.10 -5.24 -11.61
CA GLN A 367 0.36 -5.24 -11.78
C GLN A 367 0.91 -6.67 -11.92
N TYR A 368 0.42 -7.62 -11.13
CA TYR A 368 0.80 -9.03 -11.26
C TYR A 368 0.36 -9.61 -12.62
N ILE A 369 -0.88 -9.36 -13.03
CA ILE A 369 -1.41 -9.79 -14.35
C ILE A 369 -0.58 -9.19 -15.49
N TYR A 370 -0.21 -7.91 -15.39
CA TYR A 370 0.67 -7.25 -16.34
C TYR A 370 2.02 -7.96 -16.45
N GLY A 371 2.65 -8.28 -15.31
CA GLY A 371 3.89 -9.06 -15.25
C GLY A 371 3.79 -10.41 -15.97
N GLU A 372 2.68 -11.12 -15.79
CA GLU A 372 2.46 -12.40 -16.47
C GLU A 372 2.36 -12.26 -17.99
N ALA A 373 1.70 -11.21 -18.46
CA ALA A 373 1.59 -10.90 -19.88
C ALA A 373 2.97 -10.56 -20.48
N GLN A 374 3.77 -9.75 -19.78
CA GLN A 374 5.13 -9.37 -20.22
C GLN A 374 6.07 -10.57 -20.33
N LEU A 375 6.03 -11.48 -19.36
CA LEU A 375 6.83 -12.70 -19.40
C LEU A 375 6.39 -13.64 -20.54
N SER A 376 5.08 -13.72 -20.80
CA SER A 376 4.55 -14.56 -21.88
C SER A 376 4.97 -14.02 -23.26
N ALA A 377 4.84 -12.72 -23.49
CA ALA A 377 5.29 -12.07 -24.72
C ALA A 377 6.80 -12.23 -24.96
N SER A 378 7.61 -12.16 -23.90
CA SER A 378 9.06 -12.37 -23.97
C SER A 378 9.47 -13.80 -24.34
N ARG A 379 8.60 -14.79 -24.09
CA ARG A 379 8.85 -16.20 -24.47
C ARG A 379 8.48 -16.44 -25.93
N SER A 380 7.35 -15.90 -26.38
CA SER A 380 6.89 -16.00 -27.77
C SER A 380 7.80 -15.30 -28.78
N SER A 381 8.58 -14.30 -28.36
CA SER A 381 9.57 -13.64 -29.23
C SER A 381 10.92 -14.37 -29.33
N ARG A 382 11.14 -15.42 -28.53
CA ARG A 382 12.36 -16.25 -28.52
C ARG A 382 12.18 -17.62 -29.17
N SER A 383 10.95 -18.00 -29.49
CA SER A 383 10.57 -19.17 -30.30
C SER A 383 10.35 -18.75 -31.74
#